data_AF-A0A925G1B6-F1
#
_entry.id   AF-A0A925G1B6-F1
#
_cell.length_a   1.000
_cell.length_b   1.000
_cell.length_c   1.000
_cell.angle_alpha   90.00
_cell.angle_beta   90.00
_cell.angle_gamma   90.00
#
_symmetry.space_group_name_H-M   'P 1'
#
loop_
_entity.id
_entity.type
_entity.pdbx_description
1 polymer ?
#
loop_
_entity_poly.entity_id
_entity_poly.type
_entity_poly.pdbx_seq_one_letter_code
_entity_poly.pdbx_strand_id
1 'polypeptide(L)' 'MPNPTIEREIISQLSKLPLEKQQQVLHFVRALTSAKPLGTAGKDLLRFAGTIETSDLQIMAQAIEEDCEKVNPNEW' A
#
# COMPACT_ATOMS: atom_id res chain seq x y z
N MET A 1 -11.77 17.08 -16.74
CA MET A 1 -12.45 18.27 -16.20
C MET A 1 -13.46 17.80 -15.17
N PRO A 2 -13.52 18.39 -13.95
CA PRO A 2 -14.48 17.99 -12.93
C PRO A 2 -15.91 18.25 -13.42
N ASN A 3 -16.84 17.35 -13.09
CA ASN A 3 -18.26 17.59 -13.33
C ASN A 3 -18.76 18.57 -12.24
N PRO A 4 -19.16 19.80 -12.60
CA PRO A 4 -19.48 20.85 -11.61
C PRO A 4 -20.70 20.50 -10.74
N THR A 5 -21.55 19.57 -11.17
CA THR A 5 -22.68 19.06 -10.37
C THR A 5 -22.20 18.14 -9.26
N ILE A 6 -21.23 17.27 -9.55
CA ILE A 6 -20.70 16.31 -8.58
C ILE A 6 -19.85 17.01 -7.52
N GLU A 7 -19.03 17.99 -7.92
CA GLU A 7 -18.21 18.77 -6.99
C GLU A 7 -19.06 19.50 -5.94
N ARG A 8 -20.17 20.13 -6.35
CA ARG A 8 -21.09 20.82 -5.44
C ARG A 8 -21.77 19.87 -4.47
N GLU A 9 -22.18 18.70 -4.93
CA GLU A 9 -22.81 17.70 -4.07
C GLU A 9 -21.83 17.18 -3.00
N ILE A 10 -20.57 16.93 -3.38
CA ILE A 10 -19.52 16.54 -2.43
C ILE A 10 -19.33 17.61 -1.34
N ILE A 11 -19.27 18.89 -1.72
CA ILE A 11 -19.14 20.01 -0.78
C ILE A 11 -20.35 20.09 0.16
N SER A 12 -21.56 19.95 -0.39
CA SER A 12 -22.82 19.94 0.37
C SER A 12 -22.83 18.84 1.43
N GLN A 13 -22.44 17.62 1.08
CA GLN A 13 -22.39 16.50 2.03
C GLN A 13 -21.27 16.64 3.05
N LEU A 14 -20.09 17.14 2.64
CA LEU A 14 -18.95 17.37 3.53
C LEU A 14 -19.29 18.34 4.67
N SER A 15 -20.08 19.38 4.38
CA SER A 15 -20.51 20.38 5.37
C SER A 15 -21.38 19.82 6.50
N LYS A 16 -22.00 18.65 6.30
CA LYS A 16 -22.86 17.98 7.28
C LYS A 16 -22.10 17.00 8.18
N LEU A 17 -20.83 16.71 7.86
CA LEU A 17 -20.03 15.73 8.57
C LEU A 17 -19.36 16.35 9.81
N PRO A 18 -19.23 15.59 10.92
CA PRO A 18 -18.36 15.97 12.03
C PRO A 18 -16.90 16.10 11.59
N LEU A 19 -16.11 16.89 12.32
CA LEU A 19 -14.71 17.21 12.00
C LEU A 19 -13.85 15.96 11.71
N GLU A 20 -13.96 14.92 12.53
CA GLU A 20 -13.21 13.67 12.35
C GLU A 20 -13.50 13.00 11.01
N LYS A 21 -14.77 13.02 10.58
CA LYS A 21 -15.19 12.46 9.29
C LYS A 21 -14.77 13.35 8.12
N GLN A 22 -14.76 14.67 8.29
CA GLN A 22 -14.20 15.59 7.30
C GLN A 22 -12.70 15.35 7.08
N GLN A 23 -11.93 15.11 8.15
CA GLN A 23 -10.52 14.76 8.06
C GLN A 23 -10.29 13.44 7.33
N GLN A 24 -11.12 12.42 7.60
CA GLN A 24 -11.08 11.14 6.90
C GLN A 24 -11.33 11.30 5.39
N VAL A 25 -12.33 12.09 5.01
CA VAL A 25 -12.63 12.39 3.59
C VAL A 25 -11.47 13.15 2.94
N LEU A 26 -10.89 14.14 3.62
CA LEU A 26 -9.72 14.88 3.11
C LEU A 26 -8.52 13.96 2.87
N HIS A 27 -8.25 13.02 3.77
CA HIS A 27 -7.19 12.04 3.59
C HIS A 27 -7.45 11.16 2.36
N PHE A 28 -8.67 10.68 2.19
CA PHE A 28 -9.06 9.85 1.05
C PHE A 28 -8.93 10.61 -0.28
N VAL A 29 -9.46 11.84 -0.37
CA VAL A 29 -9.34 12.66 -1.58
C VAL A 29 -7.88 12.97 -1.91
N ARG A 30 -7.02 13.21 -0.89
CA ARG A 30 -5.56 13.34 -1.09
C ARG A 30 -4.95 12.07 -1.66
N ALA A 31 -5.36 10.89 -1.20
CA ALA A 31 -4.88 9.62 -1.75
C ALA A 31 -5.33 9.41 -3.21
N LEU A 32 -6.54 9.85 -3.56
CA LEU A 32 -7.06 9.76 -4.94
C LEU A 32 -6.41 10.77 -5.90
N THR A 33 -6.06 11.96 -5.40
CA THR A 33 -5.46 13.05 -6.18
C THR A 33 -3.94 12.95 -6.27
N SER A 34 -3.31 12.30 -5.30
CA SER A 34 -1.90 11.92 -5.37
C SER A 34 -1.77 10.78 -6.38
N ALA A 35 -1.25 11.11 -7.57
CA ALA A 35 -1.14 10.20 -8.70
C ALA A 35 -0.38 8.90 -8.33
N LYS A 36 -1.14 7.80 -8.14
CA LYS A 36 -0.67 6.50 -7.61
C LYS A 36 0.00 6.64 -6.22
N PRO A 37 -0.01 5.57 -5.39
CA PRO A 37 0.98 5.49 -4.33
C PRO A 37 2.34 5.71 -4.99
N LEU A 38 3.05 6.76 -4.61
CA LEU A 38 4.43 6.93 -5.04
C LEU A 38 5.17 5.71 -4.47
N GLY A 39 5.51 4.77 -5.36
CA GLY A 39 6.41 3.69 -4.99
C GLY A 39 7.67 4.31 -4.39
N THR A 40 8.23 3.66 -3.37
CA THR A 40 9.57 4.06 -2.92
C THR A 40 10.55 3.79 -4.05
N ALA A 41 11.38 4.77 -4.41
CA ALA A 41 12.35 4.56 -5.47
C ALA A 41 13.29 3.42 -5.08
N GLY A 42 13.59 2.48 -5.99
CA GLY A 42 14.40 1.30 -5.66
C GLY A 42 15.75 1.64 -5.02
N LYS A 43 16.34 2.78 -5.40
CA LYS A 43 17.56 3.32 -4.78
C LYS A 43 17.44 3.54 -3.26
N ASP A 44 16.26 3.91 -2.79
CA ASP A 44 16.00 4.19 -1.37
C ASP A 44 15.80 2.89 -0.56
N LEU A 45 15.55 1.77 -1.24
CA LEU A 45 15.44 0.44 -0.64
C LEU A 45 16.80 -0.23 -0.44
N LEU A 46 17.87 0.23 -1.11
CA LEU A 46 19.21 -0.36 -1.01
C LEU A 46 19.76 -0.35 0.42
N ARG A 47 19.30 0.57 1.28
CA ARG A 47 19.67 0.60 2.71
C ARG A 47 19.27 -0.66 3.48
N PHE A 48 18.34 -1.46 2.95
CA PHE A 48 17.89 -2.72 3.53
C PHE A 48 18.61 -3.94 2.93
N ALA A 49 19.48 -3.75 1.94
CA ALA A 49 20.23 -4.84 1.35
C ALA A 49 21.19 -5.43 2.40
N GLY A 50 21.03 -6.72 2.69
CA GLY A 50 21.87 -7.42 3.68
C GLY A 50 21.58 -7.08 5.13
N THR A 51 20.46 -6.43 5.46
CA THR A 51 20.10 -6.11 6.86
C THR A 51 19.37 -7.25 7.58
N ILE A 52 19.13 -8.38 6.90
CA ILE A 52 18.54 -9.56 7.54
C ILE A 52 19.68 -10.34 8.19
N GLU A 53 19.57 -10.57 9.50
CA GLU A 53 20.57 -11.33 10.25
C GLU A 53 20.66 -12.76 9.73
N THR A 54 21.85 -13.36 9.84
CA THR A 54 22.08 -14.72 9.32
C THR A 54 21.19 -15.75 10.00
N SER A 55 20.89 -15.57 11.29
CA SER A 55 19.94 -16.42 12.03
C SER A 55 18.52 -16.35 11.45
N ASP A 56 18.07 -15.15 11.08
CA ASP A 56 16.73 -14.95 10.53
C ASP A 56 16.64 -15.57 9.12
N LEU A 57 17.72 -15.49 8.33
CA LEU A 57 17.81 -16.18 7.05
C LEU A 57 17.70 -17.70 7.20
N GLN A 58 18.29 -18.28 8.24
CA GLN A 58 18.18 -19.73 8.51
C GLN A 58 16.75 -20.13 8.88
N ILE A 59 16.07 -19.34 9.71
CA ILE A 59 14.67 -19.57 10.08
C ILE A 59 13.78 -19.49 8.83
N MET A 60 13.98 -18.48 7.98
CA MET A 60 13.24 -18.34 6.73
C MET A 60 13.46 -19.53 5.79
N ALA A 61 14.71 -20.00 5.66
CA ALA A 61 15.05 -21.15 4.83
C ALA A 61 14.35 -22.43 5.33
N GLN A 62 14.40 -22.68 6.64
CA GLN A 62 13.74 -23.82 7.25
C GLN A 62 12.22 -23.78 7.01
N ALA A 63 11.57 -22.63 7.24
CA ALA A 63 10.13 -22.48 7.01
C ALA A 63 9.74 -22.73 5.54
N ILE A 64 10.58 -22.32 4.57
CA ILE A 64 10.35 -22.62 3.16
C ILE A 64 10.47 -24.13 2.87
N GLU A 65 11.44 -24.81 3.47
CA GLU A 65 11.63 -26.25 3.24
C GLU A 65 10.55 -27.11 3.90
N GLU A 66 10.06 -26.70 5.06
CA GLU A 66 9.08 -27.44 5.86
C GLU A 66 7.63 -27.19 5.39
N ASP A 67 7.28 -25.94 5.11
CA ASP A 67 5.88 -25.52 4.94
C ASP A 67 5.52 -25.02 3.54
N CYS A 68 6.48 -24.62 2.70
CA CYS A 68 6.17 -24.19 1.33
C CYS A 68 5.99 -25.40 0.40
N GLU A 69 4.89 -25.38 -0.35
CA GLU A 69 4.58 -26.38 -1.37
C GLU A 69 5.78 -26.56 -2.33
N LYS A 70 6.21 -27.82 -2.50
CA LYS A 70 7.27 -28.15 -3.46
C LYS A 70 6.74 -27.89 -4.86
N VAL A 71 7.26 -26.86 -5.52
CA VAL A 71 6.96 -26.60 -6.93
C VAL A 71 7.53 -27.75 -7.76
N ASN A 72 6.66 -28.59 -8.33
CA ASN A 72 7.05 -29.61 -9.28
C ASN A 72 7.27 -28.95 -10.66
N PRO A 73 8.50 -28.88 -11.17
CA PRO A 73 8.78 -28.22 -12.45
C PRO A 73 8.15 -28.93 -13.66
N ASN A 74 7.69 -30.17 -13.49
CA ASN A 74 7.11 -31.00 -14.53
C ASN A 74 5.57 -31.04 -14.51
N GLU A 75 4.92 -30.22 -13.67
CA GLU A 75 3.45 -30.13 -13.57
C GLU A 75 2.83 -29.08 -14.52
N TRP A 76 3.60 -28.54 -15.47
CA TRP A 76 3.17 -27.56 -16.47
C TRP A 76 3.36 -28.09 -17.89
#